data_AF-A0AAX0QR43-F1
#
_entry.id   AF-A0AAX0QR43-F1
#
_cell.length_a   1.000
_cell.length_b   1.000
_cell.length_c   1.000
_cell.angle_alpha   90.00
_cell.angle_beta   90.00
_cell.angle_gamma   90.00
#
_symmetry.space_group_name_H-M   'P 1'
#
loop_
_entity.id
_entity.type
_entity.pdbx_description
1 polymer ?
#
loop_
_entity_poly.entity_id
_entity_poly.type
_entity_poly.pdbx_seq_one_letter_code
_entity_poly.pdbx_strand_id
1 'polypeptide(L)'
;MRQLILLLLSIINIIFIVFTFVFHIGIDYLSLRIIFVAFSLVVGTYNVLLHETKQQLLLSAIEFVIALLHIVLIISAVYSVVYA
;
A
#
# COMPACT_ATOMS: atom_id res chain seq x y z
N MET A 1 7.45 10.54 -19.43
CA MET A 1 6.78 11.44 -18.47
C MET A 1 5.82 10.68 -17.56
N ARG A 2 4.68 10.16 -18.06
CA ARG A 2 3.67 9.42 -17.25
C ARG A 2 4.22 8.21 -16.48
N GLN A 3 4.99 7.34 -17.13
CA GLN A 3 5.57 6.17 -16.47
C GLN A 3 6.63 6.51 -15.43
N LEU A 4 7.39 7.60 -15.64
CA LEU A 4 8.37 8.08 -14.66
C LEU A 4 7.64 8.53 -13.38
N ILE A 5 6.49 9.18 -13.52
CA ILE A 5 5.63 9.59 -12.40
C ILE A 5 5.04 8.35 -11.70
N LEU A 6 4.54 7.36 -12.45
CA LEU A 6 4.03 6.11 -11.87
C LEU A 6 5.10 5.33 -11.13
N LEU A 7 6.31 5.25 -11.69
CA LEU A 7 7.45 4.58 -11.06
C LEU A 7 7.88 5.31 -9.78
N LEU A 8 7.91 6.65 -9.79
CA LEU A 8 8.17 7.45 -8.60
C LEU A 8 7.10 7.22 -7.51
N LEU A 9 5.82 7.23 -7.90
CA LEU A 9 4.68 6.96 -7.02
C LEU A 9 4.77 5.57 -6.39
N SER A 10 5.13 4.55 -7.16
CA SER A 10 5.36 3.20 -6.67
C SER A 10 6.48 3.12 -5.64
N ILE A 11 7.64 3.73 -5.93
CA ILE A 11 8.77 3.74 -4.98
C ILE A 11 8.36 4.43 -3.67
N ILE A 12 7.67 5.57 -3.77
CA ILE A 12 7.15 6.29 -2.60
C ILE A 12 6.17 5.41 -1.81
N ASN A 13 5.26 4.71 -2.49
CA ASN A 13 4.31 3.78 -1.84
C ASN A 13 5.04 2.69 -1.06
N ILE A 14 6.04 2.05 -1.68
CA ILE A 14 6.83 0.99 -1.05
C ILE A 14 7.53 1.53 0.21
N ILE A 15 8.11 2.73 0.15
CA ILE A 15 8.74 3.35 1.32
C ILE A 15 7.71 3.55 2.43
N PHE A 16 6.55 4.14 2.15
CA PHE A 16 5.53 4.40 3.17
C PHE A 16 4.93 3.13 3.77
N ILE A 17 4.78 2.08 2.97
CA ILE A 17 4.41 0.74 3.42
C ILE A 17 5.42 0.21 4.44
N VAL A 18 6.72 0.29 4.12
CA VAL A 18 7.78 -0.18 5.02
C VAL A 18 7.78 0.62 6.32
N PHE A 19 7.62 1.95 6.23
CA PHE A 19 7.49 2.81 7.40
C PHE A 19 6.28 2.42 8.27
N THR A 20 5.12 2.15 7.67
CA THR A 20 3.93 1.75 8.44
C THR A 20 4.07 0.38 9.11
N PHE A 21 4.93 -0.51 8.61
CA PHE A 21 5.30 -1.76 9.28
C PHE A 21 6.25 -1.54 10.47
N VAL A 22 7.21 -0.62 10.34
CA VAL A 22 8.23 -0.35 11.37
C VAL A 22 7.67 0.48 12.53
N PHE A 23 6.79 1.43 12.24
CA PHE A 23 6.14 2.24 13.27
C PHE A 23 4.98 1.47 13.91
N HIS A 24 4.95 1.48 15.25
CA HIS A 24 4.11 0.67 16.14
C HIS A 24 2.73 0.30 15.57
N ILE A 25 2.35 -0.98 15.69
CA ILE A 25 1.05 -1.56 15.30
C ILE A 25 -0.05 -1.19 16.32
N GLY A 26 -0.09 0.09 16.71
CA GLY A 26 -1.12 0.66 17.57
C GLY A 26 -2.19 1.39 16.76
N ILE A 27 -3.27 1.80 17.44
CA ILE A 27 -4.38 2.52 16.80
C ILE A 27 -4.01 3.94 16.36
N ASP A 28 -2.96 4.52 16.96
CA ASP A 28 -2.57 5.92 16.77
C ASP A 28 -2.27 6.27 15.30
N TYR A 29 -1.86 5.27 14.51
CA TYR A 29 -1.55 5.40 13.09
C TYR A 29 -2.55 4.70 12.16
N LEU A 30 -3.74 4.33 12.66
CA LEU A 30 -4.75 3.60 11.89
C LEU A 30 -5.20 4.39 10.66
N SER A 31 -5.53 5.67 10.84
CA SER A 31 -5.97 6.56 9.74
C SER A 31 -4.91 6.69 8.65
N LEU A 32 -3.65 6.86 9.06
CA LEU A 32 -2.50 6.93 8.15
C LEU A 32 -2.37 5.64 7.32
N ARG A 33 -2.48 4.47 7.97
CA ARG A 33 -2.42 3.16 7.31
C ARG A 33 -3.54 2.99 6.29
N ILE A 34 -4.77 3.39 6.62
CA ILE A 34 -5.91 3.32 5.69
C ILE A 34 -5.66 4.19 4.45
N ILE A 35 -5.16 5.42 4.63
CA ILE A 35 -4.84 6.32 3.52
C ILE A 35 -3.76 5.70 2.62
N PHE A 36 -2.71 5.12 3.20
CA PHE A 36 -1.65 4.48 2.41
C PHE A 36 -2.13 3.25 1.67
N VAL A 37 -2.99 2.42 2.27
CA VAL A 37 -3.60 1.29 1.57
C VAL A 37 -4.43 1.76 0.38
N ALA A 38 -5.27 2.77 0.57
CA ALA A 38 -6.06 3.34 -0.53
C ALA A 38 -5.17 3.88 -1.64
N PHE A 39 -4.09 4.60 -1.27
CA PHE A 39 -3.14 5.14 -2.24
C PHE A 39 -2.36 4.04 -2.97
N SER A 40 -1.94 2.98 -2.28
CA SER A 40 -1.33 1.78 -2.86
C SER A 40 -2.24 1.08 -3.86
N LEU A 41 -3.53 0.92 -3.53
CA LEU A 41 -4.51 0.33 -4.44
C LEU A 41 -4.72 1.19 -5.69
N VAL A 42 -4.81 2.51 -5.54
CA VAL A 42 -4.97 3.42 -6.69
C VAL A 42 -3.74 3.36 -7.59
N VAL A 43 -2.54 3.51 -7.05
CA VAL A 43 -1.29 3.48 -7.83
C VAL A 43 -1.08 2.12 -8.49
N GLY A 44 -1.30 1.03 -7.75
CA GLY A 44 -1.23 -0.33 -8.28
C GLY A 44 -2.21 -0.55 -9.44
N THR A 45 -3.47 -0.13 -9.28
CA THR A 45 -4.48 -0.23 -10.35
C THR A 45 -4.06 0.57 -11.59
N TYR A 46 -3.56 1.79 -11.40
CA TYR A 46 -3.05 2.60 -12.51
C TYR A 46 -1.86 1.94 -13.21
N ASN A 47 -0.95 1.32 -12.46
CA ASN A 47 0.16 0.56 -13.04
C ASN A 47 -0.31 -0.65 -13.85
N VAL A 48 -1.37 -1.36 -13.43
CA VAL A 48 -1.94 -2.46 -14.23
C VAL A 48 -2.52 -1.92 -15.54
N LEU A 49 -3.28 -0.82 -15.47
CA LEU A 49 -3.99 -0.27 -16.63
C LEU A 49 -3.05 0.37 -17.66
N LEU A 50 -1.96 1.01 -17.21
CA LEU A 50 -1.00 1.72 -18.05
C LEU A 50 0.34 0.98 -18.21
N HIS A 51 0.37 -0.34 -18.00
CA HIS A 51 1.61 -1.10 -18.14
C HIS A 51 2.11 -1.07 -19.59
N GLU A 52 3.41 -0.82 -19.78
CA GLU A 52 4.07 -1.06 -21.07
C GLU A 52 5.09 -2.21 -20.98
N THR A 53 5.51 -2.56 -19.76
CA THR A 53 6.49 -3.63 -19.53
C THR A 53 5.94 -4.67 -18.55
N LYS A 54 6.37 -5.92 -18.73
CA LYS A 54 6.03 -7.03 -17.81
C LYS A 54 6.51 -6.76 -16.38
N GLN A 55 7.59 -5.97 -16.22
CA GLN A 55 8.13 -5.58 -14.92
C GLN A 55 7.17 -4.67 -14.14
N GLN A 56 6.51 -3.71 -14.79
CA GLN A 56 5.51 -2.84 -14.15
C GLN A 56 4.31 -3.64 -13.64
N LEU A 57 3.90 -4.64 -14.42
CA LEU A 57 2.78 -5.51 -14.05
C LEU A 57 3.12 -6.37 -12.82
N LEU A 58 4.37 -6.88 -12.76
CA LEU A 58 4.88 -7.63 -11.61
C LEU A 58 4.98 -6.73 -10.37
N LEU A 59 5.45 -5.49 -10.53
CA LEU A 59 5.54 -4.51 -9.46
C LEU A 59 4.16 -4.18 -8.88
N SER A 60 3.16 -3.97 -9.75
CA SER A 60 1.78 -3.75 -9.33
C SER A 60 1.19 -4.96 -8.60
N ALA A 61 1.46 -6.18 -9.07
CA ALA A 61 1.01 -7.38 -8.37
C ALA A 61 1.59 -7.46 -6.95
N ILE A 62 2.86 -7.09 -6.76
CA ILE A 62 3.49 -7.01 -5.43
C ILE A 62 2.81 -5.92 -4.59
N GLU A 63 2.56 -4.74 -5.13
CA GLU A 63 1.85 -3.65 -4.44
C GLU A 63 0.46 -4.09 -3.96
N PHE A 64 -0.27 -4.84 -4.77
CA PHE A 64 -1.59 -5.38 -4.40
C PHE A 64 -1.51 -6.39 -3.25
N VAL A 65 -0.55 -7.32 -3.29
CA VAL A 65 -0.35 -8.30 -2.22
C VAL A 65 -0.02 -7.59 -0.90
N ILE A 66 0.85 -6.58 -0.97
CA ILE A 66 1.22 -5.80 0.21
C ILE A 66 0.03 -5.01 0.75
N ALA A 67 -0.75 -4.37 -0.11
CA ALA A 67 -1.96 -3.66 0.29
C ALA A 67 -2.96 -4.58 1.01
N LEU A 68 -3.13 -5.82 0.53
CA LEU A 68 -3.96 -6.83 1.19
C LEU A 68 -3.43 -7.19 2.58
N LEU A 69 -2.12 -7.38 2.75
CA LEU A 69 -1.52 -7.63 4.06
C LEU A 69 -1.77 -6.46 5.03
N HIS A 70 -1.65 -5.22 4.56
CA HIS A 70 -1.97 -4.04 5.37
C HIS A 70 -3.45 -3.99 5.77
N ILE A 71 -4.38 -4.40 4.90
CA ILE A 71 -5.80 -4.49 5.24
C ILE A 71 -6.00 -5.47 6.41
N VAL A 72 -5.34 -6.63 6.39
CA VAL A 72 -5.41 -7.60 7.49
C VAL A 72 -4.90 -6.99 8.80
N LEU A 73 -3.80 -6.23 8.76
CA LEU A 73 -3.27 -5.53 9.94
C LEU A 73 -4.22 -4.46 10.47
N ILE A 74 -4.88 -3.72 9.57
CA ILE A 74 -5.89 -2.72 9.94
C ILE A 74 -7.06 -3.42 10.65
N ILE A 75 -7.56 -4.52 10.09
CA ILE A 75 -8.65 -5.30 10.70
C ILE A 75 -8.22 -5.79 12.09
N SER A 76 -7.02 -6.36 12.22
CA SER A 76 -6.49 -6.85 13.49
C SER A 76 -6.37 -5.73 14.52
N ALA A 77 -5.88 -4.56 14.14
CA ALA A 77 -5.71 -3.42 15.04
C ALA A 77 -7.06 -2.83 15.48
N VAL A 78 -8.05 -2.77 14.59
CA VAL A 78 -9.42 -2.36 14.96
C VAL A 78 -10.03 -3.39 15.91
N TYR A 79 -9.89 -4.68 15.60
CA TYR A 79 -10.45 -5.74 16.42
C TYR A 79 -9.86 -5.73 17.84
N SER A 80 -8.54 -5.55 17.97
CA SER A 80 -7.86 -5.49 19.27
C SER A 80 -8.21 -4.26 20.10
N VAL A 81 -8.84 -3.22 19.54
CA VAL A 81 -9.25 -2.03 20.29
C VAL A 81 -10.73 -2.11 20.64
N VAL A 82 -11.56 -2.58 19.71
CA VAL A 82 -13.01 -2.63 19.90
C VAL A 82 -13.41 -3.78 20.81
N TYR A 83 -12.71 -4.92 20.74
CA TYR A 83 -13.14 -6.17 21.37
C TYR A 83 -12.17 -6.73 22.43
N ALA A 84 -10.99 -6.14 22.64
CA ALA A 84 -10.06 -6.51 23.72
C ALA A 84 -10.02 -5.42 24.80
#